data_AF-A0A847EAK6-F1
#
_entry.id   AF-A0A847EAK6-F1
#
_cell.length_a   1.000
_cell.length_b   1.000
_cell.length_c   1.000
_cell.angle_alpha   90.00
_cell.angle_beta   90.00
_cell.angle_gamma   90.00
#
_symmetry.space_group_name_H-M   'P 1'
#
loop_
_entity.id
_entity.type
_entity.pdbx_description
1 polymer ?
#
loop_
_entity_poly.entity_id
_entity_poly.type
_entity_poly.pdbx_seq_one_letter_code
_entity_poly.pdbx_strand_id
1 'polypeptide(L)'
;MKFANAMQMKAYMKMEANKLSVSSAVLLQNYMLERLLERISLSKYSKNFVLKGGMLISAIIGLDSRSTMDMDTTLRNLPLSDKLLLKAFEEIFLIYIDDGIAFNFTKIEPIREDDAYGGFRVSLIARYDTISAPLKIDITTGDAITPREIDFTYQLMFQENEISVLAYPIETIL
;
A
#
# COMPACT_ATOMS: atom_id res chain seq x y z
N MET A 1 -5.48 12.69 9.17
CA MET A 1 -6.37 12.29 10.29
C MET A 1 -5.50 11.68 11.37
N LYS A 2 -5.60 12.20 12.59
CA LYS A 2 -4.81 11.77 13.75
C LYS A 2 -5.76 11.28 14.83
N PHE A 3 -5.50 10.11 15.37
CA PHE A 3 -6.21 9.58 16.52
C PHE A 3 -5.43 9.95 17.80
N ALA A 4 -6.09 10.00 18.94
CA ALA A 4 -5.45 10.26 20.23
C ALA A 4 -4.79 9.00 20.79
N ASN A 5 -5.37 7.82 20.54
CA ASN A 5 -4.89 6.52 21.01
C ASN A 5 -5.52 5.36 20.21
N ALA A 6 -5.04 4.14 20.46
CA ALA A 6 -5.52 2.92 19.82
C ALA A 6 -7.02 2.66 20.00
N MET A 7 -7.58 3.01 21.16
CA MET A 7 -9.00 2.79 21.45
C MET A 7 -9.89 3.64 20.53
N GLN A 8 -9.55 4.92 20.36
CA GLN A 8 -10.27 5.82 19.46
C GLN A 8 -10.18 5.36 18.01
N MET A 9 -8.99 4.95 17.56
CA MET A 9 -8.80 4.41 16.21
C MET A 9 -9.64 3.16 15.99
N LYS A 10 -9.61 2.18 16.91
CA LYS A 10 -10.41 0.95 16.80
C LYS A 10 -11.92 1.25 16.78
N ALA A 11 -12.38 2.16 17.62
CA ALA A 11 -13.79 2.56 17.67
C ALA A 11 -14.21 3.20 16.34
N TYR A 12 -13.38 4.08 15.79
CA TYR A 12 -13.62 4.72 14.50
C TYR A 12 -13.64 3.69 13.35
N MET A 13 -12.64 2.81 13.27
CA MET A 13 -12.62 1.76 12.24
C MET A 13 -13.83 0.84 12.33
N LYS A 14 -14.31 0.51 13.55
CA LYS A 14 -15.54 -0.28 13.72
C LYS A 14 -16.77 0.45 13.20
N MET A 15 -16.89 1.75 13.49
CA MET A 15 -18.01 2.57 13.02
C MET A 15 -18.02 2.68 11.50
N GLU A 16 -16.88 3.02 10.88
CA GLU A 16 -16.77 3.17 9.42
C GLU A 16 -16.94 1.83 8.69
N ALA A 17 -16.34 0.76 9.22
CA ALA A 17 -16.48 -0.57 8.62
C ALA A 17 -17.93 -1.05 8.57
N ASN A 18 -18.75 -0.73 9.59
CA ASN A 18 -20.17 -1.02 9.58
C ASN A 18 -20.93 -0.26 8.47
N LYS A 19 -20.56 1.00 8.19
CA LYS A 19 -21.18 1.77 7.10
C LYS A 19 -20.85 1.16 5.74
N LEU A 20 -19.61 0.71 5.57
CA LEU A 20 -19.09 0.12 4.34
C LEU A 20 -19.39 -1.38 4.21
N SER A 21 -20.05 -2.00 5.20
CA SER A 21 -20.31 -3.45 5.23
C SER A 21 -19.05 -4.32 5.07
N VAL A 22 -17.91 -3.86 5.61
CA VAL A 22 -16.64 -4.59 5.64
C VAL A 22 -16.23 -4.92 7.08
N SER A 23 -15.23 -5.79 7.25
CA SER A 23 -14.68 -6.02 8.58
C SER A 23 -13.80 -4.84 9.04
N SER A 24 -13.86 -4.51 10.33
CA SER A 24 -13.01 -3.46 10.90
C SER A 24 -11.51 -3.77 10.80
N ALA A 25 -11.15 -5.06 10.82
CA ALA A 25 -9.77 -5.50 10.63
C ALA A 25 -9.27 -5.22 9.21
N VAL A 26 -10.11 -5.49 8.20
CA VAL A 26 -9.80 -5.19 6.80
C VAL A 26 -9.67 -3.69 6.57
N LEU A 27 -10.61 -2.89 7.09
CA LEU A 27 -10.53 -1.43 6.97
C LEU A 27 -9.28 -0.86 7.64
N LEU A 28 -8.91 -1.38 8.82
CA LEU A 28 -7.69 -0.99 9.51
C LEU A 28 -6.44 -1.35 8.70
N GLN A 29 -6.36 -2.55 8.12
CA GLN A 29 -5.22 -2.96 7.29
C GLN A 29 -5.10 -2.10 6.03
N ASN A 30 -6.21 -1.84 5.33
CA ASN A 30 -6.23 -0.92 4.20
C ASN A 30 -5.75 0.47 4.58
N TYR A 31 -6.12 0.95 5.78
CA TYR A 31 -5.67 2.26 6.23
C TYR A 31 -4.17 2.27 6.45
N MET A 32 -3.62 1.23 7.07
CA MET A 32 -2.18 1.09 7.27
C MET A 32 -1.41 0.95 5.95
N LEU A 33 -1.94 0.23 4.95
CA LEU A 33 -1.38 0.17 3.59
C LEU A 33 -1.41 1.55 2.92
N GLU A 34 -2.50 2.29 3.03
CA GLU A 34 -2.62 3.63 2.48
C GLU A 34 -1.60 4.60 3.11
N ARG A 35 -1.33 4.48 4.40
CA ARG A 35 -0.26 5.27 5.07
C ARG A 35 1.15 4.93 4.60
N LEU A 36 1.38 3.68 4.19
CA LEU A 36 2.62 3.27 3.54
C LEU A 36 2.68 3.83 2.11
N LEU A 37 1.59 3.77 1.36
CA LEU A 37 1.50 4.32 0.00
C LEU A 37 1.75 5.83 -0.04
N GLU A 38 1.23 6.58 0.93
CA GLU A 38 1.51 8.01 1.09
C GLU A 38 2.99 8.29 1.35
N ARG A 39 3.68 7.44 2.13
CA ARG A 39 5.13 7.57 2.29
C ARG A 39 5.89 7.23 1.02
N ILE A 40 5.43 6.23 0.25
CA ILE A 40 6.01 5.91 -1.07
C ILE A 40 5.88 7.11 -2.01
N SER A 41 4.69 7.73 -2.09
CA SER A 41 4.44 8.89 -2.97
C SER A 41 5.26 10.12 -2.62
N LEU A 42 5.55 10.32 -1.34
CA LEU A 42 6.39 11.41 -0.84
C LEU A 42 7.90 11.10 -0.88
N SER A 43 8.28 9.85 -1.14
CA SER A 43 9.68 9.43 -1.18
C SER A 43 10.32 9.65 -2.56
N LYS A 44 11.65 9.55 -2.61
CA LYS A 44 12.39 9.48 -3.89
C LYS A 44 12.03 8.25 -4.75
N TYR A 45 11.31 7.28 -4.18
CA TYR A 45 10.87 6.05 -4.85
C TYR A 45 9.48 6.16 -5.50
N SER A 46 8.84 7.33 -5.44
CA SER A 46 7.48 7.56 -5.96
C SER A 46 7.31 7.21 -7.44
N LYS A 47 8.38 7.30 -8.24
CA LYS A 47 8.40 6.92 -9.66
C LYS A 47 8.97 5.52 -9.93
N ASN A 48 9.33 4.78 -8.87
CA ASN A 48 9.81 3.40 -8.98
C ASN A 48 8.69 2.38 -8.74
N PHE A 49 7.76 2.64 -7.82
CA PHE A 49 6.66 1.75 -7.50
C PHE A 49 5.42 2.11 -8.29
N VAL A 50 4.98 1.21 -9.18
CA VAL A 50 3.72 1.35 -9.92
C VAL A 50 2.65 0.52 -9.22
N LEU A 51 1.63 1.16 -8.65
CA LEU A 51 0.50 0.50 -8.00
C LEU A 51 -0.34 -0.28 -9.03
N LYS A 52 -0.78 -1.48 -8.66
CA LYS A 52 -1.68 -2.32 -9.45
C LYS A 52 -2.64 -3.10 -8.55
N GLY A 53 -3.38 -4.03 -9.15
CA GLY A 53 -4.17 -5.02 -8.43
C GLY A 53 -5.35 -4.44 -7.65
N GLY A 54 -5.77 -5.17 -6.61
CA GLY A 54 -7.04 -4.93 -5.91
C GLY A 54 -7.12 -3.54 -5.28
N MET A 55 -6.04 -3.04 -4.69
CA MET A 55 -6.01 -1.73 -4.02
C MET A 55 -6.29 -0.59 -5.02
N LEU A 56 -5.71 -0.66 -6.23
CA LEU A 56 -5.96 0.30 -7.30
C LEU A 56 -7.40 0.19 -7.84
N ILE A 57 -7.87 -1.03 -8.08
CA ILE A 57 -9.25 -1.28 -8.56
C ILE A 57 -10.27 -0.69 -7.58
N SER A 58 -10.10 -0.93 -6.28
CA SER A 58 -10.95 -0.37 -5.24
C SER A 58 -10.93 1.17 -5.23
N ALA A 59 -9.78 1.79 -5.47
CA ALA A 59 -9.65 3.24 -5.54
C ALA A 59 -10.33 3.84 -6.79
N ILE A 60 -10.31 3.14 -7.92
CA ILE A 60 -10.95 3.59 -9.17
C ILE A 60 -12.48 3.45 -9.11
N ILE A 61 -12.98 2.27 -8.73
CA ILE A 61 -14.40 1.92 -8.87
C ILE A 61 -15.19 2.30 -7.61
N GLY A 62 -14.50 2.58 -6.50
CA GLY A 62 -15.17 2.89 -5.22
C GLY A 62 -15.99 1.71 -4.70
N LEU A 63 -15.59 0.47 -5.03
CA LEU A 63 -16.25 -0.72 -4.50
C LEU A 63 -16.20 -0.67 -2.98
N ASP A 64 -17.37 -0.51 -2.35
CA ASP A 64 -17.55 -0.42 -0.89
C ASP A 64 -16.92 -1.61 -0.13
N SER A 65 -16.59 -2.70 -0.83
CA SER A 65 -15.74 -3.77 -0.35
C SER A 65 -14.28 -3.55 -0.74
N ARG A 66 -13.51 -2.80 0.07
CA ARG A 66 -12.03 -2.90 0.06
C ARG A 66 -11.61 -4.27 0.62
N SER A 67 -11.91 -5.35 -0.09
CA SER A 67 -11.73 -6.73 0.37
C SER A 67 -10.29 -7.24 0.22
N THR A 68 -9.47 -6.56 -0.57
CA THR A 68 -8.04 -6.87 -0.67
C THR A 68 -7.28 -6.44 0.58
N MET A 69 -6.31 -7.26 0.99
CA MET A 69 -5.47 -7.05 2.17
C MET A 69 -4.00 -6.82 1.82
N ASP A 70 -3.69 -6.89 0.53
CA ASP A 70 -2.34 -6.85 0.01
C ASP A 70 -2.21 -5.64 -0.93
N MET A 71 -1.01 -5.07 -0.99
CA MET A 71 -0.64 -4.02 -1.94
C MET A 71 0.19 -4.64 -3.05
N ASP A 72 -0.30 -4.58 -4.28
CA ASP A 72 0.42 -5.08 -5.45
C ASP A 72 1.13 -3.92 -6.16
N THR A 73 2.41 -4.10 -6.44
CA THR A 73 3.20 -3.12 -7.17
C THR A 73 4.11 -3.77 -8.21
N THR A 74 4.46 -2.97 -9.21
CA THR A 74 5.52 -3.30 -10.17
C THR A 74 6.64 -2.29 -10.01
N LEU A 75 7.84 -2.80 -9.74
CA LEU A 75 9.04 -2.01 -9.59
C LEU A 75 9.65 -1.68 -10.96
N ARG A 76 10.02 -0.42 -11.15
CA ARG A 76 10.68 0.07 -12.38
C ARG A 76 11.85 0.96 -12.03
N ASN A 77 12.84 0.98 -12.92
CA ASN A 77 14.04 1.82 -12.79
C ASN A 77 14.80 1.61 -11.46
N LEU A 78 14.60 0.47 -10.82
CA LEU A 78 15.31 0.02 -9.62
C LEU A 78 15.47 -1.50 -9.73
N PRO A 79 16.67 -2.06 -9.55
CA PRO A 79 16.85 -3.51 -9.62
C PRO A 79 16.07 -4.22 -8.52
N LEU A 80 15.33 -5.27 -8.90
CA LEU A 80 14.57 -6.07 -7.97
C LEU A 80 15.52 -7.00 -7.19
N SER A 81 15.78 -6.68 -5.92
CA SER A 81 16.53 -7.53 -5.00
C SER A 81 16.11 -7.26 -3.56
N ASP A 82 16.21 -8.28 -2.70
CA ASP A 82 15.92 -8.19 -1.28
C ASP A 82 16.68 -7.04 -0.58
N LYS A 83 17.97 -6.88 -0.85
CA LYS A 83 18.83 -5.84 -0.26
C LYS A 83 18.40 -4.42 -0.66
N LEU A 84 18.04 -4.22 -1.92
CA LEU A 84 17.61 -2.89 -2.40
C LEU A 84 16.18 -2.56 -1.93
N LEU A 85 15.30 -3.56 -1.88
CA LEU A 85 13.97 -3.40 -1.29
C LEU A 85 14.07 -3.07 0.19
N LEU A 86 14.89 -3.79 0.95
CA LEU A 86 15.14 -3.51 2.37
C LEU A 86 15.54 -2.05 2.57
N LYS A 87 16.57 -1.61 1.84
CA LYS A 87 17.04 -0.22 1.89
C LYS A 87 15.94 0.79 1.50
N ALA A 88 15.19 0.52 0.44
CA ALA A 88 14.16 1.43 -0.04
C ALA A 88 13.05 1.64 1.00
N PHE A 89 12.53 0.56 1.57
CA PHE A 89 11.49 0.64 2.60
C PHE A 89 12.02 1.22 3.92
N GLU A 90 13.27 0.92 4.33
CA GLU A 90 13.88 1.58 5.50
C GLU A 90 13.89 3.10 5.32
N GLU A 91 14.23 3.60 4.13
CA GLU A 91 14.17 5.03 3.82
C GLU A 91 12.73 5.57 3.71
N ILE A 92 11.79 4.79 3.16
CA ILE A 92 10.35 5.15 3.10
C ILE A 92 9.75 5.26 4.50
N PHE A 93 10.11 4.38 5.44
CA PHE A 93 9.60 4.40 6.81
C PHE A 93 10.00 5.66 7.58
N LEU A 94 11.11 6.31 7.19
CA LEU A 94 11.58 7.56 7.79
C LEU A 94 10.80 8.79 7.31
N ILE A 95 9.97 8.66 6.28
CA ILE A 95 9.11 9.76 5.81
C ILE A 95 8.06 10.06 6.88
N TYR A 96 8.08 11.28 7.41
CA TYR A 96 7.17 11.74 8.46
C TYR A 96 5.91 12.38 7.86
N ILE A 97 4.74 11.87 8.27
CA ILE A 97 3.42 12.39 7.86
C ILE A 97 2.44 12.63 9.03
N ASP A 98 2.96 12.81 10.24
CA ASP A 98 2.21 13.04 11.49
C ASP A 98 1.00 12.11 11.77
N ASP A 99 1.09 10.84 11.39
CA ASP A 99 0.04 9.83 11.62
C ASP A 99 0.31 8.94 12.86
N GLY A 100 1.50 9.04 13.45
CA GLY A 100 1.92 8.23 14.60
C GLY A 100 2.17 6.75 14.27
N ILE A 101 2.24 6.39 12.98
CA ILE A 101 2.44 5.00 12.54
C ILE A 101 3.91 4.73 12.28
N ALA A 102 4.39 3.61 12.83
CA ALA A 102 5.72 3.07 12.57
C ALA A 102 5.61 1.74 11.83
N PHE A 103 6.55 1.47 10.94
CA PHE A 103 6.62 0.22 10.20
C PHE A 103 7.88 -0.56 10.57
N ASN A 104 7.77 -1.87 10.63
CA ASN A 104 8.90 -2.76 10.82
C ASN A 104 8.85 -3.92 9.83
N PHE A 105 10.01 -4.28 9.29
CA PHE A 105 10.16 -5.49 8.50
C PHE A 105 9.92 -6.74 9.33
N THR A 106 9.22 -7.70 8.73
CA THR A 106 9.12 -9.06 9.26
C THR A 106 9.84 -10.05 8.35
N LYS A 107 9.59 -9.96 7.04
CA LYS A 107 10.17 -10.91 6.06
C LYS A 107 10.20 -10.30 4.67
N ILE A 108 11.22 -10.66 3.90
CA ILE A 108 11.26 -10.46 2.44
C ILE A 108 11.54 -11.83 1.84
N GLU A 109 10.71 -12.28 0.91
CA GLU A 109 10.90 -13.58 0.26
C GLU A 109 10.52 -13.53 -1.21
N PRO A 110 11.18 -14.32 -2.08
CA PRO A 110 10.76 -14.45 -3.47
C PRO A 110 9.35 -15.00 -3.57
N ILE A 111 8.53 -14.43 -4.46
CA ILE A 111 7.26 -15.02 -4.88
C ILE A 111 7.61 -16.03 -5.98
N ARG A 112 7.22 -17.28 -5.77
CA ARG A 112 7.37 -18.33 -6.79
C ARG A 112 6.18 -18.22 -7.75
N GLU A 113 6.34 -17.40 -8.77
CA GLU A 113 5.48 -17.41 -9.95
C GLU A 113 6.32 -17.91 -11.14
N ASP A 114 5.67 -18.56 -12.11
CA ASP A 114 6.26 -18.95 -13.40
C ASP A 114 6.65 -17.73 -14.28
N ASP A 115 6.72 -16.53 -13.68
CA ASP A 115 7.03 -15.28 -14.32
C ASP A 115 8.52 -15.18 -14.67
N ALA A 116 8.80 -14.75 -15.90
CA ALA A 116 10.14 -14.68 -16.47
C ALA A 116 11.11 -13.77 -15.68
N TYR A 117 10.60 -12.88 -14.82
CA TYR A 117 11.37 -11.86 -14.09
C TYR A 117 11.29 -11.99 -12.56
N GLY A 118 10.41 -12.86 -12.03
CA GLY A 118 10.21 -13.09 -10.60
C GLY A 118 9.57 -11.92 -9.83
N GLY A 119 9.41 -12.11 -8.52
CA GLY A 119 8.83 -11.12 -7.61
C GLY A 119 9.30 -11.32 -6.17
N PHE A 120 9.03 -10.34 -5.30
CA PHE A 120 9.25 -10.43 -3.86
C PHE A 120 7.98 -10.06 -3.10
N ARG A 121 7.67 -10.84 -2.07
CA ARG A 121 6.70 -10.48 -1.05
C ARG A 121 7.43 -9.85 0.12
N VAL A 122 7.10 -8.61 0.40
CA VAL A 122 7.55 -7.86 1.57
C VAL A 122 6.46 -7.93 2.63
N SER A 123 6.74 -8.59 3.75
CA SER A 123 5.87 -8.67 4.91
C SER A 123 6.34 -7.71 6.00
N LEU A 124 5.43 -6.84 6.44
CA LEU A 124 5.68 -5.79 7.43
C LEU A 124 4.69 -5.89 8.59
N ILE A 125 5.01 -5.18 9.67
CA ILE A 125 4.05 -4.84 10.72
C ILE A 125 3.96 -3.32 10.80
N ALA A 126 2.75 -2.79 10.66
CA ALA A 126 2.42 -1.40 11.00
C ALA A 126 1.97 -1.33 12.46
N ARG A 127 2.53 -0.38 13.20
CA ARG A 127 2.26 -0.17 14.63
C ARG A 127 1.74 1.23 14.87
N TYR A 128 0.71 1.31 15.70
CA TYR A 128 0.14 2.56 16.20
C TYR A 128 -0.31 2.34 17.64
N ASP A 129 0.37 2.96 18.61
CA ASP A 129 0.10 2.73 20.04
C ASP A 129 0.12 1.21 20.34
N THR A 130 -0.97 0.62 20.86
CA THR A 130 -1.08 -0.83 21.11
C THR A 130 -1.59 -1.65 19.91
N ILE A 131 -1.82 -1.03 18.76
CA ILE A 131 -2.24 -1.70 17.52
C ILE A 131 -1.03 -2.24 16.79
N SER A 132 -1.14 -3.47 16.33
CA SER A 132 -0.20 -4.13 15.43
C SER A 132 -0.99 -4.74 14.27
N ALA A 133 -0.72 -4.28 13.04
CA ALA A 133 -1.37 -4.76 11.83
C ALA A 133 -0.31 -5.37 10.89
N PRO A 134 -0.40 -6.67 10.56
CA PRO A 134 0.47 -7.24 9.54
C PRO A 134 0.06 -6.71 8.17
N LEU A 135 1.04 -6.39 7.33
CA LEU A 135 0.86 -5.92 5.96
C LEU A 135 1.67 -6.77 5.00
N LYS A 136 1.16 -6.94 3.79
CA LYS A 136 1.89 -7.60 2.70
C LYS A 136 1.91 -6.71 1.47
N ILE A 137 3.08 -6.65 0.84
CA ILE A 137 3.31 -5.93 -0.39
C ILE A 137 3.97 -6.89 -1.35
N ASP A 138 3.29 -7.16 -2.47
CA ASP A 138 3.81 -7.99 -3.55
C ASP A 138 4.42 -7.07 -4.61
N ILE A 139 5.68 -7.35 -4.93
CA ILE A 139 6.52 -6.49 -5.77
C ILE A 139 7.06 -7.33 -6.90
N THR A 140 6.61 -7.02 -8.11
CA THR A 140 7.01 -7.66 -9.36
C THR A 140 7.90 -6.71 -10.17
N THR A 141 8.47 -7.16 -11.29
CA THR A 141 9.26 -6.31 -12.20
C THR A 141 9.12 -6.82 -13.63
N GLY A 142 9.28 -5.94 -14.61
CA GLY A 142 9.31 -6.35 -16.02
C GLY A 142 7.94 -6.56 -16.66
N ASP A 143 6.86 -6.38 -15.90
CA ASP A 143 5.49 -6.42 -16.42
C ASP A 143 5.29 -5.42 -17.58
N ALA A 144 4.60 -5.86 -18.62
CA ALA A 144 4.15 -4.98 -19.69
C ALA A 144 2.97 -4.11 -19.19
N ILE A 145 3.08 -2.79 -19.37
CA ILE A 145 2.03 -1.84 -19.03
C ILE A 145 1.59 -1.15 -20.32
N THR A 146 0.32 -1.24 -20.67
CA THR A 146 -0.23 -0.76 -21.94
C THR A 146 -1.29 0.34 -21.70
N PRO A 147 -1.13 1.55 -22.28
CA PRO A 147 -0.03 2.00 -23.13
C PRO A 147 1.25 2.36 -22.35
N ARG A 148 1.11 2.77 -21.10
CA ARG A 148 2.15 3.02 -20.09
C ARG A 148 1.48 3.31 -18.76
N GLU A 149 2.26 3.33 -17.69
CA GLU A 149 1.84 3.80 -16.38
C GLU A 149 1.33 5.24 -16.40
N ILE A 150 0.44 5.56 -15.47
CA ILE A 150 -0.18 6.87 -15.32
C ILE A 150 0.10 7.45 -13.94
N ASP A 151 0.11 8.78 -13.85
CA ASP A 151 0.01 9.47 -12.56
C ASP A 151 -1.46 9.44 -12.12
N PHE A 152 -1.76 8.55 -11.18
CA PHE A 152 -3.08 8.37 -10.61
C PHE A 152 -3.24 9.22 -9.35
N THR A 153 -4.37 9.91 -9.27
CA THR A 153 -4.75 10.68 -8.08
C THR A 153 -5.52 9.77 -7.14
N TYR A 154 -4.88 9.38 -6.04
CA TYR A 154 -5.42 8.44 -5.07
C TYR A 154 -6.06 9.21 -3.90
N GLN A 155 -7.38 9.06 -3.74
CA GLN A 155 -8.12 9.65 -2.63
C GLN A 155 -7.91 8.87 -1.33
N LEU A 156 -7.49 9.56 -0.25
CA LEU A 156 -7.28 8.94 1.05
C LEU A 156 -8.63 8.68 1.76
N MET A 157 -8.75 7.57 2.50
CA MET A 157 -10.04 7.12 3.07
C MET A 157 -10.74 8.11 3.99
N PHE A 158 -9.97 8.77 4.86
CA PHE A 158 -10.52 9.53 5.99
C PHE A 158 -10.02 10.98 5.99
N GLN A 159 -9.61 11.46 4.83
CA GLN A 159 -9.11 12.81 4.63
C GLN A 159 -9.60 13.32 3.29
N GLU A 160 -9.85 14.62 3.18
CA GLU A 160 -10.15 15.26 1.89
C GLU A 160 -8.91 15.33 0.99
N ASN A 161 -7.73 15.04 1.54
CA ASN A 161 -6.46 15.04 0.81
C ASN A 161 -6.33 13.86 -0.15
N GLU A 162 -5.59 14.10 -1.23
CA GLU A 162 -5.21 13.13 -2.25
C GLU A 162 -3.68 13.04 -2.37
N ILE A 163 -3.19 11.90 -2.89
CA ILE A 163 -1.78 11.70 -3.22
C ILE A 163 -1.64 11.33 -4.69
N SER A 164 -0.53 11.72 -5.32
CA SER A 164 -0.18 11.26 -6.67
C SER A 164 0.69 10.01 -6.60
N VAL A 165 0.25 8.93 -7.23
CA VAL A 165 0.98 7.65 -7.29
C VAL A 165 1.08 7.19 -8.73
N LEU A 166 2.18 6.52 -9.06
CA LEU A 166 2.32 5.84 -10.35
C LEU A 166 1.43 4.59 -10.32
N ALA A 167 0.62 4.36 -11.33
CA ALA A 167 -0.35 3.27 -11.35
C ALA A 167 -0.54 2.65 -12.73
N TYR A 168 -1.13 1.44 -12.76
CA TYR A 168 -1.56 0.82 -14.01
C TYR A 168 -2.74 1.59 -14.60
N PRO A 169 -2.77 1.79 -15.93
CA PRO A 169 -3.95 2.30 -16.60
C PRO A 169 -5.05 1.23 -16.59
N ILE A 170 -6.32 1.63 -16.70
CA ILE A 170 -7.45 0.69 -16.63
C ILE A 170 -7.37 -0.38 -17.75
N GLU A 171 -6.82 -0.01 -18.91
CA GLU A 171 -6.59 -0.90 -20.05
C GLU A 171 -5.60 -2.04 -19.78
N THR A 172 -4.73 -1.90 -18.77
CA THR A 172 -3.83 -3.00 -18.33
C THR A 172 -4.46 -3.85 -17.22
N ILE A 173 -5.41 -3.29 -16.48
CA ILE A 173 -6.03 -3.97 -15.33
C ILE A 173 -7.20 -4.88 -15.76
N LEU A 174 -7.92 -4.49 -16.82
CA LEU A 174 -9.04 -5.23 -17.42
C LEU A 174 -8.55 -6.38 -18.31
#